data_AF-A0A929B7G4-F1
#
_entry.id   AF-A0A929B7G4-F1
#
_cell.length_a   1.000
_cell.length_b   1.000
_cell.length_c   1.000
_cell.angle_alpha   90.00
_cell.angle_beta   90.00
_cell.angle_gamma   90.00
#
_symmetry.space_group_name_H-M   'P 1'
#
loop_
_entity.id
_entity.type
_entity.pdbx_description
1 polymer ?
#
loop_
_entity_poly.entity_id
_entity_poly.type
_entity_poly.pdbx_seq_one_letter_code
_entity_poly.pdbx_strand_id
1 'polypeptide(L)' 'MDDADRAILAFESEHFQHPGTKERLIRERFGLSATRYYQQLNRLLDDPAALAENPALVHRLLRLRRRSG' A
#
# COMPACT_ATOMS: atom_id res chain seq x y z
N MET A 1 -3.84 -8.71 -9.91
CA MET A 1 -4.44 -7.50 -9.32
C MET A 1 -5.97 -7.59 -9.35
N ASP A 2 -6.59 -7.67 -8.18
CA ASP A 2 -8.04 -7.61 -7.97
C ASP A 2 -8.52 -6.21 -7.54
N ASP A 3 -9.80 -6.04 -7.22
CA ASP A 3 -10.35 -4.74 -6.79
C ASP A 3 -9.84 -4.31 -5.40
N ALA A 4 -9.54 -5.27 -4.52
CA ALA A 4 -8.99 -4.97 -3.20
C ALA A 4 -7.56 -4.43 -3.32
N ASP A 5 -6.77 -4.99 -4.24
CA ASP A 5 -5.43 -4.56 -4.57
C ASP A 5 -5.40 -3.12 -5.13
N ARG A 6 -6.34 -2.80 -6.03
CA ARG A 6 -6.52 -1.42 -6.53
C ARG A 6 -6.88 -0.47 -5.40
N ALA A 7 -7.76 -0.87 -4.49
CA ALA A 7 -8.13 -0.06 -3.33
C ALA A 7 -6.95 0.19 -2.38
N ILE A 8 -6.07 -0.79 -2.21
CA ILE A 8 -4.82 -0.65 -1.45
C ILE A 8 -3.90 0.38 -2.12
N LEU A 9 -3.69 0.30 -3.44
CA LEU A 9 -2.86 1.27 -4.16
C LEU A 9 -3.45 2.68 -4.10
N ALA A 10 -4.77 2.82 -4.28
CA ALA A 10 -5.45 4.10 -4.15
C ALA A 10 -5.27 4.68 -2.73
N PHE A 11 -5.43 3.86 -1.69
CA PHE A 11 -5.21 4.28 -0.30
C PHE A 11 -3.77 4.70 -0.02
N GLU A 12 -2.77 4.00 -0.58
CA GLU A 12 -1.36 4.40 -0.45
C GLU A 12 -1.02 5.73 -1.15
N SER A 13 -1.83 6.16 -2.10
CA SER A 13 -1.70 7.48 -2.73
C SER A 13 -2.20 8.63 -1.83
N GLU A 14 -3.01 8.33 -0.81
CA GLU A 14 -3.55 9.32 0.11
C GLU A 14 -2.47 9.88 1.05
N HIS A 15 -2.59 11.17 1.40
CA HIS A 15 -1.69 11.84 2.33
C HIS A 15 -2.18 11.67 3.78
N PHE A 16 -1.49 10.83 4.55
CA PHE A 16 -1.75 10.67 6.00
C PHE A 16 -0.83 11.58 6.81
N GLN A 17 -1.42 12.40 7.68
CA GLN A 17 -0.67 13.32 8.55
C GLN A 17 0.07 12.61 9.68
N HIS A 18 -0.48 11.51 10.19
CA HIS A 18 0.09 10.76 11.31
C HIS A 18 0.10 9.24 11.05
N PRO A 19 1.18 8.51 11.40
CA PRO A 19 1.26 7.06 11.24
C PRO A 19 0.11 6.30 11.93
N GLY A 20 -0.29 6.75 13.13
CA GLY A 20 -1.40 6.15 13.87
C GLY A 20 -2.76 6.29 13.18
N THR A 21 -2.97 7.35 12.40
CA THR A 21 -4.19 7.54 11.60
C THR A 21 -4.26 6.51 10.47
N LYS A 22 -3.13 6.23 9.83
CA LYS A 22 -3.06 5.27 8.73
C LYS A 22 -3.40 3.85 9.21
N GLU A 23 -2.78 3.38 10.30
CA GLU A 23 -3.04 2.03 10.82
C GLU A 23 -4.49 1.81 11.26
N ARG A 24 -5.11 2.84 11.84
CA ARG A 24 -6.52 2.79 12.20
C ARG A 24 -7.40 2.68 10.95
N LEU A 25 -7.16 3.51 9.95
CA LEU A 25 -7.91 3.47 8.69
C LEU A 25 -7.69 2.17 7.92
N ILE A 26 -6.51 1.55 8.02
CA ILE A 26 -6.26 0.22 7.44
C ILE A 26 -7.23 -0.80 8.05
N ARG A 27 -7.37 -0.81 9.37
CA ARG A 27 -8.31 -1.69 10.07
C ARG A 27 -9.77 -1.38 9.72
N GLU A 28 -10.14 -0.10 9.69
CA GLU A 28 -11.52 0.32 9.44
C GLU A 28 -11.96 0.09 7.98
N ARG A 29 -11.11 0.37 6.99
CA ARG A 29 -11.46 0.28 5.56
C ARG A 29 -11.27 -1.13 4.98
N PHE A 30 -10.24 -1.85 5.42
CA PHE A 30 -9.89 -3.15 4.83
C PHE A 30 -10.17 -4.33 5.77
N GLY A 31 -10.46 -4.07 7.06
CA GLY A 31 -10.61 -5.15 8.05
C GLY A 31 -9.31 -5.92 8.31
N LEU A 32 -8.16 -5.38 7.90
CA LEU A 32 -6.86 -6.04 7.99
C LEU A 32 -6.05 -5.51 9.17
N SER A 33 -5.24 -6.39 9.76
CA SER A 33 -4.15 -5.95 10.63
C SER A 33 -3.09 -5.22 9.80
N ALA A 34 -2.36 -4.28 10.42
CA ALA A 34 -1.29 -3.53 9.75
C ALA A 34 -0.25 -4.48 9.13
N THR A 35 0.13 -5.55 9.81
CA THR A 35 1.06 -6.55 9.30
C THR A 35 0.53 -7.24 8.03
N ARG A 36 -0.73 -7.71 8.02
CA ARG A 36 -1.31 -8.34 6.82
C ARG A 36 -1.44 -7.36 5.66
N TYR A 37 -1.81 -6.13 5.96
CA TYR A 37 -1.87 -5.06 4.97
C TYR A 37 -0.52 -4.83 4.30
N TYR A 38 0.56 -4.64 5.08
CA TYR A 38 1.89 -4.43 4.50
C TYR A 38 2.44 -5.67 3.78
N GLN A 39 2.07 -6.89 4.20
CA GLN A 39 2.40 -8.10 3.45
C GLN A 39 1.72 -8.12 2.07
N GLN A 40 0.45 -7.76 1.99
CA GLN A 40 -0.27 -7.69 0.71
C GLN A 40 0.26 -6.55 -0.17
N LEU A 41 0.49 -5.37 0.41
CA LEU A 41 1.12 -4.26 -0.29
C LEU A 41 2.48 -4.66 -0.86
N ASN A 42 3.32 -5.37 -0.10
CA ASN A 42 4.62 -5.81 -0.61
C ASN A 42 4.50 -6.73 -1.81
N ARG A 43 3.55 -7.68 -1.80
CA ARG A 43 3.29 -8.53 -2.97
C ARG A 43 2.83 -7.72 -4.18
N LEU A 44 2.00 -6.70 -3.96
CA LEU A 44 1.53 -5.81 -5.02
C LEU A 44 2.65 -5.00 -5.65
N LEU A 45 3.60 -4.53 -4.84
CA LEU A 45 4.76 -3.79 -5.36
C LEU A 45 5.69 -4.64 -6.23
N ASP A 46 5.59 -5.96 -6.13
CA ASP A 46 6.31 -6.91 -6.99
C ASP A 46 5.47 -7.36 -8.22
N ASP A 47 4.19 -6.98 -8.31
CA ASP A 47 3.29 -7.30 -9.43
C ASP A 47 3.42 -6.25 -10.58
N PRO A 48 3.74 -6.67 -11.82
CA PRO A 48 3.80 -5.74 -12.97
C PRO A 48 2.47 -5.01 -13.25
N ALA A 49 1.32 -5.55 -12.85
CA ALA A 49 0.03 -4.88 -12.99
C ALA A 49 -0.06 -3.61 -12.12
N ALA A 50 0.52 -3.62 -10.90
CA ALA A 50 0.55 -2.44 -10.05
C ALA A 50 1.42 -1.33 -10.66
N LEU A 51 2.57 -1.71 -11.25
CA LEU A 51 3.43 -0.79 -12.00
C LEU A 51 2.71 -0.15 -13.19
N ALA A 52 1.86 -0.90 -13.89
CA ALA A 52 1.09 -0.37 -15.02
C ALA A 52 0.00 0.63 -14.58
N GLU A 53 -0.61 0.43 -13.41
CA GLU A 53 -1.63 1.34 -12.87
C GLU A 53 -1.07 2.67 -12.39
N ASN A 54 -0.03 2.63 -11.54
CA ASN A 54 0.56 3.85 -10.99
C ASN A 54 2.07 3.70 -10.79
N PRO A 55 2.86 3.85 -11.85
CA PRO A 55 4.31 3.65 -11.79
C PRO A 55 4.98 4.57 -10.76
N ALA A 56 4.53 5.82 -10.64
CA ALA A 56 5.11 6.80 -9.73
C ALA A 56 4.90 6.43 -8.26
N LEU A 57 3.68 6.00 -7.90
CA LEU A 57 3.37 5.53 -6.55
C LEU A 57 4.16 4.28 -6.22
N VAL A 58 4.16 3.28 -7.11
CA VAL A 58 4.86 2.02 -6.90
C VAL A 58 6.37 2.23 -6.71
N HIS A 59 6.99 3.07 -7.55
CA HIS A 59 8.40 3.42 -7.39
C HIS A 59 8.69 4.14 -6.07
N ARG A 60 7.80 5.04 -5.62
CA ARG A 60 7.93 5.70 -4.31
C ARG A 60 7.87 4.68 -3.17
N LEU A 61 6.90 3.76 -3.20
CA LEU A 61 6.71 2.74 -2.19
C LEU A 61 7.87 1.73 -2.17
N LEU A 62 8.36 1.30 -3.33
CA LEU A 62 9.56 0.47 -3.45
C LEU A 62 10.80 1.15 -2.83
N ARG A 63 10.96 2.46 -3.05
CA ARG A 63 12.04 3.23 -2.43
C ARG A 63 11.90 3.31 -0.91
N LEU A 64 10.67 3.46 -0.39
CA LEU A 64 10.41 3.44 1.05
C LEU A 64 10.73 2.07 1.66
N ARG A 65 10.31 0.97 1.01
CA ARG A 65 10.63 -0.41 1.42
C ARG A 65 12.13 -0.62 1.60
N ARG A 66 12.94 -0.14 0.63
CA ARG A 66 14.41 -0.26 0.68
C ARG A 66 15.06 0.54 1.80
N ARG A 67 14.42 1.60 2.32
CA ARG A 67 14.94 2.41 3.43
C ARG A 67 14.63 1.83 4.81
N SER A 68 13.74 0.85 4.87
CA SER A 68 13.26 0.22 6.11
C SER A 68 13.81 -1.19 6.32
N GLY A 69 14.79 -1.62 5.50
CA GLY A 69 15.51 -2.88 5.61
C GLY A 69 16.92 -2.70 6.15
#